data_AF-A0A2T0RQ44-F1
#
_entry.id   AF-A0A2T0RQ44-F1
#
_cell.length_a   1.000
_cell.length_b   1.000
_cell.length_c   1.000
_cell.angle_alpha   90.00
_cell.angle_beta   90.00
_cell.angle_gamma   90.00
#
_symmetry.space_group_name_H-M   'P 1'
#
loop_
_entity.id
_entity.type
_entity.pdbx_description
1 polymer ?
#
loop_
_entity_poly.entity_id
_entity_poly.type
_entity_poly.pdbx_seq_one_letter_code
_entity_poly.pdbx_strand_id
1 'polypeptide(L)'
;MCKQLQKTAFFISIFFLIQYQVCLSQNNVSMTNQNVLLGPQTGLQNTGSSNVFIGYQSGKTNTSAGSNTFIGYQSGAANQTGTANFMGGAQAGINNTSGGYNVFIGPQAGANNTTGSYNMFMGNVAGGLNKNGSYNMAIGDGAGFNNNANQNTYIGTRAGFNVQTGDNNVFIGFGANTGGGNAGALTNAIAIGANAIVTASNALVLGSGVNVGIGTSAPNNKLEIVSAASNTSGLRLANLKSSSPVTVATAKYLTVDANGDVVLGSASGSGRTAVEEVNWTVEGDHLKNTNAGGVVIGPGVQNTPAGYRLYVSDGILTEKVKVAVKSTDDWSDRVFEDSYRLRTLGQVERFISKNKHLPGIPSAQEVVEKGVDVGQMQAKLLEKVEELTLYTIRQQKEIEHLKQMIRDINGKRKSR
;
A
#
# COMPACT_ATOMS: atom_id res chain seq x y z
N MET A 1 -28.36 -19.67 -107.02
CA MET A 1 -27.95 -18.36 -106.46
C MET A 1 -28.45 -18.11 -105.04
N CYS A 2 -29.73 -18.35 -104.71
CA CYS A 2 -30.30 -18.09 -103.37
C CYS A 2 -29.71 -18.93 -102.20
N LYS A 3 -29.32 -20.20 -102.44
CA LYS A 3 -28.67 -21.06 -101.43
C LYS A 3 -27.23 -20.65 -101.07
N GLN A 4 -26.56 -19.89 -101.94
CA GLN A 4 -25.20 -19.41 -101.69
C GLN A 4 -25.24 -18.17 -100.80
N LEU A 5 -26.19 -17.24 -101.05
CA LEU A 5 -26.44 -16.05 -100.23
C LEU A 5 -26.86 -16.36 -98.79
N GLN A 6 -27.68 -17.40 -98.56
CA GLN A 6 -28.04 -17.84 -97.19
C GLN A 6 -26.85 -18.42 -96.41
N LYS A 7 -25.95 -19.13 -97.09
CA LYS A 7 -24.70 -19.61 -96.47
C LYS A 7 -23.79 -18.43 -96.11
N THR A 8 -23.63 -17.45 -97.00
CA THR A 8 -22.80 -16.27 -96.72
C THR A 8 -23.37 -15.42 -95.58
N ALA A 9 -24.69 -15.24 -95.52
CA ALA A 9 -25.35 -14.51 -94.42
C ALA A 9 -25.24 -15.25 -93.07
N PHE A 10 -25.36 -16.59 -93.07
CA PHE A 10 -25.17 -17.41 -91.87
C PHE A 10 -23.73 -17.33 -91.37
N PHE A 11 -22.74 -17.38 -92.26
CA PHE A 11 -21.33 -17.20 -91.92
C PHE A 11 -21.03 -15.79 -91.38
N ILE A 12 -21.61 -14.73 -91.96
CA ILE A 12 -21.42 -13.35 -91.46
C ILE A 12 -22.06 -13.17 -90.08
N SER A 13 -23.24 -13.77 -89.83
CA SER A 13 -23.89 -13.70 -88.51
C SER A 13 -23.14 -14.46 -87.42
N ILE A 14 -22.57 -15.62 -87.74
CA ILE A 14 -21.69 -16.37 -86.84
C ILE A 14 -20.36 -15.64 -86.66
N PHE A 15 -19.81 -15.01 -87.70
CA PHE A 15 -18.59 -14.21 -87.58
C PHE A 15 -18.83 -12.98 -86.70
N PHE A 16 -19.98 -12.31 -86.79
CA PHE A 16 -20.35 -11.23 -85.87
C PHE A 16 -20.64 -11.75 -84.46
N LEU A 17 -21.29 -12.90 -84.28
CA LEU A 17 -21.51 -13.50 -82.96
C LEU A 17 -20.19 -13.95 -82.31
N ILE A 18 -19.26 -14.49 -83.10
CA ILE A 18 -17.92 -14.86 -82.68
C ILE A 18 -17.07 -13.61 -82.42
N GLN A 19 -17.13 -12.56 -83.26
CA GLN A 19 -16.44 -11.29 -82.98
C GLN A 19 -17.03 -10.58 -81.76
N TYR A 20 -18.34 -10.70 -81.51
CA TYR A 20 -19.00 -10.19 -80.30
C TYR A 20 -18.67 -11.03 -79.06
N GLN A 21 -18.60 -12.37 -79.18
CA GLN A 21 -18.13 -13.26 -78.11
C GLN A 21 -16.62 -13.14 -77.85
N VAL A 22 -15.81 -12.88 -78.87
CA VAL A 22 -14.34 -12.66 -78.77
C VAL A 22 -14.05 -11.26 -78.23
N CYS A 23 -14.92 -10.26 -78.49
CA CYS A 23 -14.85 -8.96 -77.81
C CYS A 23 -15.32 -9.07 -76.34
N LEU A 24 -16.30 -9.93 -76.04
CA LEU A 24 -16.70 -10.28 -74.67
C LEU A 24 -15.70 -11.21 -73.95
N SER A 25 -14.77 -11.83 -74.68
CA SER A 25 -13.69 -12.66 -74.11
C SER A 25 -12.42 -11.87 -73.79
N GLN A 26 -12.45 -10.53 -73.80
CA GLN A 26 -11.41 -9.71 -73.13
C GLN A 26 -11.48 -9.76 -71.60
N ASN A 27 -12.28 -10.66 -71.06
CA ASN A 27 -12.29 -10.98 -69.65
C ASN A 27 -11.17 -11.99 -69.37
N ASN A 28 -10.09 -11.52 -68.71
CA ASN A 28 -9.97 -11.70 -67.26
C ASN A 28 -8.54 -11.88 -66.71
N VAL A 29 -7.46 -11.78 -67.49
CA VAL A 29 -6.09 -11.69 -66.94
C VAL A 29 -5.25 -10.77 -67.82
N SER A 30 -5.04 -9.52 -67.39
CA SER A 30 -4.02 -8.63 -67.97
C SER A 30 -2.72 -8.78 -67.20
N MET A 31 -1.66 -9.30 -67.84
CA MET A 31 -0.32 -9.51 -67.26
C MET A 31 0.68 -8.44 -67.72
N THR A 32 0.29 -7.17 -67.72
CA THR A 32 1.24 -6.07 -67.98
C THR A 32 1.89 -5.65 -66.65
N ASN A 33 3.19 -5.34 -66.66
CA ASN A 33 3.94 -4.86 -65.49
C ASN A 33 3.82 -5.72 -64.21
N GLN A 34 3.84 -7.06 -64.36
CA GLN A 34 3.74 -8.03 -63.25
C GLN A 34 2.42 -7.96 -62.46
N ASN A 35 1.35 -7.45 -63.08
CA ASN A 35 0.02 -7.42 -62.46
C ASN A 35 -0.80 -8.70 -62.78
N VAL A 36 -1.77 -9.02 -61.93
CA VAL A 36 -2.82 -10.03 -62.15
C VAL A 36 -4.18 -9.36 -62.00
N LEU A 37 -4.93 -9.18 -63.09
CA LEU A 37 -6.20 -8.43 -63.10
C LEU A 37 -7.36 -9.31 -63.59
N LEU A 38 -8.30 -9.66 -62.70
CA LEU A 38 -9.40 -10.60 -62.95
C LEU A 38 -10.77 -9.99 -62.63
N GLY A 39 -11.69 -9.98 -63.60
CA GLY A 39 -13.07 -9.52 -63.46
C GLY A 39 -13.38 -8.25 -64.28
N PRO A 40 -14.68 -7.90 -64.45
CA PRO A 40 -15.06 -6.76 -65.27
C PRO A 40 -14.64 -5.43 -64.61
N GLN A 41 -14.07 -4.52 -65.42
CA GLN A 41 -13.59 -3.19 -65.00
C GLN A 41 -12.52 -3.22 -63.87
N THR A 42 -11.91 -4.38 -63.61
CA THR A 42 -10.81 -4.54 -62.67
C THR A 42 -9.57 -3.79 -63.17
N GLY A 43 -8.97 -2.94 -62.32
CA GLY A 43 -7.75 -2.20 -62.68
C GLY A 43 -7.88 -1.29 -63.91
N LEU A 44 -9.07 -0.78 -64.22
CA LEU A 44 -9.36 -0.06 -65.47
C LEU A 44 -8.39 1.10 -65.78
N GLN A 45 -7.94 1.83 -64.75
CA GLN A 45 -6.98 2.93 -64.88
C GLN A 45 -5.55 2.57 -64.42
N ASN A 46 -5.28 1.29 -64.15
CA ASN A 46 -4.01 0.80 -63.60
C ASN A 46 -2.81 1.11 -64.49
N THR A 47 -1.94 2.00 -64.02
CA THR A 47 -0.61 2.25 -64.60
C THR A 47 0.54 1.73 -63.73
N GLY A 48 0.25 1.23 -62.51
CA GLY A 48 1.23 0.70 -61.56
C GLY A 48 1.61 -0.76 -61.82
N SER A 49 2.58 -1.26 -61.06
CA SER A 49 3.18 -2.59 -61.23
C SER A 49 3.00 -3.50 -60.01
N SER A 50 3.11 -4.82 -60.23
CA SER A 50 3.14 -5.83 -59.17
C SER A 50 1.87 -5.90 -58.30
N ASN A 51 0.69 -5.64 -58.89
CA ASN A 51 -0.60 -5.67 -58.21
C ASN A 51 -1.41 -6.94 -58.52
N VAL A 52 -2.22 -7.41 -57.59
CA VAL A 52 -3.17 -8.52 -57.77
C VAL A 52 -4.58 -8.02 -57.51
N PHE A 53 -5.40 -7.84 -58.54
CA PHE A 53 -6.78 -7.38 -58.45
C PHE A 53 -7.76 -8.44 -58.94
N ILE A 54 -8.74 -8.81 -58.12
CA ILE A 54 -9.72 -9.86 -58.42
C ILE A 54 -11.12 -9.41 -57.97
N GLY A 55 -12.07 -9.33 -58.90
CA GLY A 55 -13.47 -8.97 -58.63
C GLY A 55 -13.91 -7.69 -59.34
N TYR A 56 -15.23 -7.55 -59.59
CA TYR A 56 -15.80 -6.41 -60.32
C TYR A 56 -15.32 -5.06 -59.75
N GLN A 57 -14.74 -4.22 -60.60
CA GLN A 57 -14.19 -2.90 -60.25
C GLN A 57 -13.12 -2.89 -59.14
N SER A 58 -12.49 -4.03 -58.84
CA SER A 58 -11.38 -4.07 -57.90
C SER A 58 -10.19 -3.24 -58.42
N GLY A 59 -9.67 -2.32 -57.60
CA GLY A 59 -8.57 -1.41 -58.00
C GLY A 59 -8.85 -0.51 -59.21
N LYS A 60 -10.13 -0.20 -59.49
CA LYS A 60 -10.58 0.47 -60.72
C LYS A 60 -9.79 1.74 -61.09
N THR A 61 -9.52 2.63 -60.13
CA THR A 61 -8.85 3.91 -60.37
C THR A 61 -7.37 3.92 -60.00
N ASN A 62 -6.76 2.75 -59.74
CA ASN A 62 -5.35 2.68 -59.37
C ASN A 62 -4.53 3.35 -60.46
N THR A 63 -3.73 4.39 -60.17
CA THR A 63 -2.90 5.02 -61.20
C THR A 63 -1.49 4.49 -61.08
N SER A 64 -0.58 5.15 -60.35
CA SER A 64 0.83 4.78 -60.26
C SER A 64 1.15 3.78 -59.14
N ALA A 65 0.17 3.38 -58.32
CA ALA A 65 0.44 2.58 -57.13
C ALA A 65 0.80 1.11 -57.44
N GLY A 66 1.84 0.61 -56.78
CA GLY A 66 2.31 -0.77 -56.92
C GLY A 66 2.17 -1.61 -55.65
N SER A 67 2.37 -2.93 -55.82
CA SER A 67 2.41 -3.93 -54.74
C SER A 67 1.11 -4.07 -53.93
N ASN A 68 -0.04 -3.79 -54.53
CA ASN A 68 -1.34 -3.93 -53.88
C ASN A 68 -2.00 -5.28 -54.20
N THR A 69 -2.71 -5.87 -53.25
CA THR A 69 -3.55 -7.05 -53.45
C THR A 69 -4.99 -6.73 -53.08
N PHE A 70 -5.87 -6.61 -54.07
CA PHE A 70 -7.30 -6.33 -53.89
C PHE A 70 -8.16 -7.49 -54.38
N ILE A 71 -8.95 -8.08 -53.50
CA ILE A 71 -9.78 -9.26 -53.80
C ILE A 71 -11.20 -9.01 -53.26
N GLY A 72 -12.16 -8.82 -54.15
CA GLY A 72 -13.57 -8.62 -53.82
C GLY A 72 -14.26 -7.61 -54.73
N TYR A 73 -15.60 -7.58 -54.66
CA TYR A 73 -16.42 -6.56 -55.33
C TYR A 73 -16.01 -5.16 -54.86
N GLN A 74 -15.55 -4.29 -55.77
CA GLN A 74 -15.11 -2.92 -55.50
C GLN A 74 -14.02 -2.77 -54.41
N SER A 75 -13.21 -3.80 -54.18
CA SER A 75 -12.09 -3.71 -53.24
C SER A 75 -11.05 -2.69 -53.74
N GLY A 76 -10.67 -1.73 -52.90
CA GLY A 76 -9.70 -0.66 -53.23
C GLY A 76 -10.07 0.17 -54.46
N ALA A 77 -11.36 0.31 -54.81
CA ALA A 77 -11.79 0.85 -56.10
C ALA A 77 -11.33 2.28 -56.36
N ALA A 78 -11.20 3.13 -55.33
CA ALA A 78 -10.75 4.52 -55.42
C ALA A 78 -9.23 4.72 -55.22
N ASN A 79 -8.44 3.65 -55.07
CA ASN A 79 -7.00 3.77 -54.88
C ASN A 79 -6.39 4.49 -56.07
N GLN A 80 -5.51 5.45 -55.86
CA GLN A 80 -4.81 6.19 -56.91
C GLN A 80 -3.31 5.96 -56.76
N THR A 81 -2.75 6.30 -55.60
CA THR A 81 -1.30 6.28 -55.36
C THR A 81 -0.86 5.44 -54.15
N GLY A 82 -1.80 4.89 -53.37
CA GLY A 82 -1.49 4.09 -52.18
C GLY A 82 -0.86 2.73 -52.51
N THR A 83 0.32 2.44 -51.97
CA THR A 83 1.10 1.23 -52.26
C THR A 83 1.07 0.21 -51.13
N ALA A 84 1.44 -1.03 -51.42
CA ALA A 84 1.62 -2.10 -50.43
C ALA A 84 0.37 -2.38 -49.56
N ASN A 85 -0.83 -2.23 -50.12
CA ASN A 85 -2.08 -2.53 -49.43
C ASN A 85 -2.59 -3.94 -49.72
N PHE A 86 -3.19 -4.59 -48.73
CA PHE A 86 -3.99 -5.80 -48.90
C PHE A 86 -5.44 -5.48 -48.58
N MET A 87 -6.37 -5.69 -49.51
CA MET A 87 -7.80 -5.44 -49.32
C MET A 87 -8.62 -6.65 -49.79
N GLY A 88 -9.08 -7.47 -48.86
CA GLY A 88 -9.84 -8.69 -49.12
C GLY A 88 -11.27 -8.59 -48.58
N GLY A 89 -12.27 -8.43 -49.44
CA GLY A 89 -13.68 -8.31 -49.04
C GLY A 89 -14.47 -7.40 -49.97
N ALA A 90 -15.80 -7.51 -49.93
CA ALA A 90 -16.66 -6.60 -50.68
C ALA A 90 -16.51 -5.17 -50.12
N GLN A 91 -16.12 -4.22 -50.97
CA GLN A 91 -15.92 -2.81 -50.65
C GLN A 91 -14.86 -2.54 -49.55
N ALA A 92 -13.95 -3.49 -49.31
CA ALA A 92 -12.82 -3.25 -48.42
C ALA A 92 -11.95 -2.11 -48.97
N GLY A 93 -11.69 -1.08 -48.16
CA GLY A 93 -10.92 0.10 -48.56
C GLY A 93 -11.45 0.84 -49.78
N ILE A 94 -12.76 0.77 -50.07
CA ILE A 94 -13.33 1.29 -51.33
C ILE A 94 -12.95 2.75 -51.63
N ASN A 95 -12.87 3.61 -50.61
CA ASN A 95 -12.51 5.02 -50.75
C ASN A 95 -11.03 5.35 -50.47
N ASN A 96 -10.14 4.35 -50.31
CA ASN A 96 -8.71 4.60 -50.13
C ASN A 96 -8.17 5.31 -51.36
N THR A 97 -7.58 6.49 -51.22
CA THR A 97 -7.05 7.26 -52.37
C THR A 97 -5.53 7.18 -52.42
N SER A 98 -4.85 7.49 -51.33
CA SER A 98 -3.38 7.51 -51.26
C SER A 98 -2.79 6.81 -50.03
N GLY A 99 -3.62 6.26 -49.15
CA GLY A 99 -3.16 5.50 -47.98
C GLY A 99 -2.37 4.25 -48.38
N GLY A 100 -1.19 4.05 -47.81
CA GLY A 100 -0.32 2.90 -48.08
C GLY A 100 -0.16 1.97 -46.88
N TYR A 101 0.36 0.77 -47.13
CA TYR A 101 0.68 -0.22 -46.09
C TYR A 101 -0.51 -0.63 -45.21
N ASN A 102 -1.72 -0.64 -45.76
CA ASN A 102 -2.92 -1.04 -45.04
C ASN A 102 -3.29 -2.51 -45.31
N VAL A 103 -3.88 -3.18 -44.32
CA VAL A 103 -4.44 -4.54 -44.42
C VAL A 103 -5.90 -4.50 -44.03
N PHE A 104 -6.81 -4.55 -45.00
CA PHE A 104 -8.26 -4.55 -44.81
C PHE A 104 -8.87 -5.88 -45.21
N ILE A 105 -9.55 -6.56 -44.28
CA ILE A 105 -10.10 -7.90 -44.49
C ILE A 105 -11.53 -7.95 -43.96
N GLY A 106 -12.50 -8.22 -44.82
CA GLY A 106 -13.92 -8.27 -44.49
C GLY A 106 -14.77 -7.25 -45.26
N PRO A 107 -16.10 -7.42 -45.28
CA PRO A 107 -17.00 -6.48 -45.95
C PRO A 107 -16.85 -5.08 -45.35
N GLN A 108 -16.63 -4.09 -46.21
CA GLN A 108 -16.53 -2.66 -45.84
C GLN A 108 -15.45 -2.35 -44.77
N ALA A 109 -14.47 -3.22 -44.55
CA ALA A 109 -13.33 -2.93 -43.68
C ALA A 109 -12.56 -1.72 -44.25
N GLY A 110 -12.36 -0.68 -43.43
CA GLY A 110 -11.69 0.56 -43.84
C GLY A 110 -12.39 1.32 -44.98
N ALA A 111 -13.70 1.14 -45.19
CA ALA A 111 -14.40 1.65 -46.37
C ALA A 111 -14.20 3.15 -46.65
N ASN A 112 -14.10 3.99 -45.61
CA ASN A 112 -13.92 5.44 -45.76
C ASN A 112 -12.47 5.93 -45.57
N ASN A 113 -11.49 5.04 -45.45
CA ASN A 113 -10.09 5.45 -45.38
C ASN A 113 -9.75 6.20 -46.66
N THR A 114 -9.22 7.42 -46.59
CA THR A 114 -8.78 8.19 -47.77
C THR A 114 -7.26 8.22 -47.84
N THR A 115 -6.60 8.71 -46.78
CA THR A 115 -5.13 8.89 -46.77
C THR A 115 -4.43 8.18 -45.63
N GLY A 116 -5.18 7.57 -44.70
CA GLY A 116 -4.63 6.84 -43.56
C GLY A 116 -3.74 5.68 -44.02
N SER A 117 -2.59 5.53 -43.38
CA SER A 117 -1.58 4.52 -43.72
C SER A 117 -1.24 3.63 -42.52
N TYR A 118 -0.67 2.45 -42.77
CA TYR A 118 -0.25 1.51 -41.72
C TYR A 118 -1.40 1.02 -40.82
N ASN A 119 -2.61 0.91 -41.36
CA ASN A 119 -3.76 0.40 -40.62
C ASN A 119 -4.01 -1.09 -40.91
N MET A 120 -4.43 -1.85 -39.90
CA MET A 120 -4.89 -3.23 -40.03
C MET A 120 -6.34 -3.32 -39.57
N PHE A 121 -7.29 -3.49 -40.48
CA PHE A 121 -8.71 -3.65 -40.17
C PHE A 121 -9.22 -5.01 -40.64
N MET A 122 -9.73 -5.82 -39.70
CA MET A 122 -10.21 -7.17 -39.97
C MET A 122 -11.58 -7.39 -39.32
N GLY A 123 -12.60 -7.67 -40.12
CA GLY A 123 -13.98 -7.84 -39.68
C GLY A 123 -14.95 -6.98 -40.52
N ASN A 124 -16.24 -7.29 -40.40
CA ASN A 124 -17.28 -6.48 -41.03
C ASN A 124 -17.24 -5.06 -40.45
N VAL A 125 -17.17 -4.06 -41.35
CA VAL A 125 -17.06 -2.63 -41.06
C VAL A 125 -15.96 -2.22 -40.06
N ALA A 126 -14.94 -3.05 -39.84
CA ALA A 126 -13.82 -2.71 -38.96
C ALA A 126 -13.11 -1.45 -39.50
N GLY A 127 -12.92 -0.43 -38.65
CA GLY A 127 -12.35 0.86 -39.05
C GLY A 127 -13.14 1.61 -40.13
N GLY A 128 -14.44 1.30 -40.32
CA GLY A 128 -15.23 1.71 -41.49
C GLY A 128 -15.31 3.21 -41.75
N LEU A 129 -15.25 4.06 -40.71
CA LEU A 129 -15.28 5.53 -40.81
C LEU A 129 -13.91 6.20 -40.57
N ASN A 130 -12.82 5.43 -40.48
CA ASN A 130 -11.48 6.03 -40.47
C ASN A 130 -11.27 6.78 -41.78
N LYS A 131 -10.93 8.08 -41.73
CA LYS A 131 -10.68 8.88 -42.93
C LYS A 131 -9.18 9.08 -43.16
N ASN A 132 -8.49 9.57 -42.14
CA ASN A 132 -7.06 9.92 -42.24
C ASN A 132 -6.19 9.28 -41.15
N GLY A 133 -6.80 8.56 -40.20
CA GLY A 133 -6.08 7.98 -39.08
C GLY A 133 -5.10 6.91 -39.54
N SER A 134 -3.91 6.90 -38.95
CA SER A 134 -2.82 5.99 -39.32
C SER A 134 -2.37 5.15 -38.12
N TYR A 135 -1.68 4.04 -38.39
CA TYR A 135 -1.14 3.14 -37.35
C TYR A 135 -2.20 2.51 -36.44
N ASN A 136 -3.41 2.25 -36.95
CA ASN A 136 -4.48 1.64 -36.16
C ASN A 136 -4.63 0.15 -36.45
N MET A 137 -4.94 -0.62 -35.41
CA MET A 137 -5.33 -2.03 -35.51
C MET A 137 -6.79 -2.16 -35.05
N ALA A 138 -7.67 -2.73 -35.87
CA ALA A 138 -9.05 -3.03 -35.51
C ALA A 138 -9.43 -4.44 -35.97
N ILE A 139 -9.72 -5.34 -35.04
CA ILE A 139 -10.03 -6.75 -35.31
C ILE A 139 -11.35 -7.11 -34.62
N GLY A 140 -12.38 -7.44 -35.39
CA GLY A 140 -13.72 -7.78 -34.93
C GLY A 140 -14.81 -7.02 -35.69
N ASP A 141 -16.04 -7.53 -35.63
CA ASP A 141 -17.21 -6.85 -36.22
C ASP A 141 -17.42 -5.48 -35.57
N GLY A 142 -17.36 -4.41 -36.36
CA GLY A 142 -17.47 -3.02 -35.88
C GLY A 142 -16.32 -2.54 -34.98
N ALA A 143 -15.21 -3.27 -34.88
CA ALA A 143 -14.05 -2.79 -34.12
C ALA A 143 -13.54 -1.46 -34.69
N GLY A 144 -13.32 -0.45 -33.84
CA GLY A 144 -12.83 0.86 -34.23
C GLY A 144 -13.67 1.57 -35.29
N PHE A 145 -14.97 1.26 -35.43
CA PHE A 145 -15.80 1.74 -36.55
C PHE A 145 -15.71 3.26 -36.77
N ASN A 146 -15.76 4.06 -35.70
CA ASN A 146 -15.69 5.52 -35.76
C ASN A 146 -14.26 6.12 -35.70
N ASN A 147 -13.20 5.31 -35.72
CA ASN A 147 -11.84 5.77 -35.40
C ASN A 147 -11.23 6.67 -36.48
N ASN A 148 -11.09 7.97 -36.23
CA ASN A 148 -10.33 8.90 -37.08
C ASN A 148 -9.04 9.41 -36.42
N ALA A 149 -8.56 8.69 -35.40
CA ALA A 149 -7.33 8.96 -34.66
C ALA A 149 -6.19 8.02 -35.06
N ASN A 150 -5.03 8.17 -34.43
CA ASN A 150 -3.82 7.42 -34.74
C ASN A 150 -3.41 6.47 -33.60
N GLN A 151 -2.65 5.43 -33.95
CA GLN A 151 -1.94 4.59 -32.98
C GLN A 151 -2.87 3.86 -32.00
N ASN A 152 -4.09 3.50 -32.42
CA ASN A 152 -5.06 2.83 -31.57
C ASN A 152 -5.16 1.32 -31.86
N THR A 153 -5.41 0.52 -30.82
CA THR A 153 -5.68 -0.92 -30.93
C THR A 153 -7.10 -1.23 -30.47
N TYR A 154 -7.88 -1.90 -31.33
CA TYR A 154 -9.26 -2.32 -31.07
C TYR A 154 -9.38 -3.81 -31.37
N ILE A 155 -9.66 -4.65 -30.37
CA ILE A 155 -9.76 -6.10 -30.56
C ILE A 155 -11.04 -6.60 -29.88
N GLY A 156 -11.92 -7.22 -30.65
CA GLY A 156 -13.22 -7.71 -30.20
C GLY A 156 -14.38 -7.00 -30.89
N THR A 157 -15.53 -7.68 -30.95
CA THR A 157 -16.75 -7.12 -31.53
C THR A 157 -17.13 -5.82 -30.83
N ARG A 158 -17.26 -4.75 -31.64
CA ARG A 158 -17.59 -3.38 -31.20
C ARG A 158 -16.60 -2.77 -30.20
N ALA A 159 -15.37 -3.28 -30.12
CA ALA A 159 -14.30 -2.64 -29.36
C ALA A 159 -14.01 -1.25 -29.94
N GLY A 160 -14.07 -0.21 -29.13
CA GLY A 160 -13.91 1.20 -29.52
C GLY A 160 -14.89 1.68 -30.59
N PHE A 161 -16.07 1.07 -30.70
CA PHE A 161 -17.04 1.39 -31.76
C PHE A 161 -17.38 2.88 -31.86
N ASN A 162 -17.39 3.61 -30.74
CA ASN A 162 -17.74 5.04 -30.65
C ASN A 162 -16.53 5.96 -30.49
N VAL A 163 -15.31 5.42 -30.53
CA VAL A 163 -14.08 6.22 -30.32
C VAL A 163 -13.77 6.97 -31.61
N GLN A 164 -14.06 8.27 -31.63
CA GLN A 164 -13.85 9.11 -32.80
C GLN A 164 -12.46 9.74 -32.87
N THR A 165 -11.97 10.19 -31.72
CA THR A 165 -10.70 10.91 -31.56
C THR A 165 -9.93 10.36 -30.37
N GLY A 166 -8.64 10.72 -30.26
CA GLY A 166 -7.76 10.25 -29.19
C GLY A 166 -6.77 9.21 -29.68
N ASP A 167 -5.49 9.50 -29.49
CA ASP A 167 -4.40 8.68 -29.97
C ASP A 167 -3.85 7.77 -28.86
N ASN A 168 -3.18 6.69 -29.25
CA ASN A 168 -2.45 5.79 -28.33
C ASN A 168 -3.35 5.04 -27.33
N ASN A 169 -4.54 4.62 -27.75
CA ASN A 169 -5.48 3.90 -26.91
C ASN A 169 -5.56 2.41 -27.24
N VAL A 170 -5.95 1.61 -26.25
CA VAL A 170 -6.08 0.14 -26.38
C VAL A 170 -7.43 -0.31 -25.83
N PHE A 171 -8.27 -0.89 -26.68
CA PHE A 171 -9.58 -1.44 -26.34
C PHE A 171 -9.64 -2.91 -26.73
N ILE A 172 -9.74 -3.80 -25.74
CA ILE A 172 -9.72 -5.25 -25.97
C ILE A 172 -10.91 -5.89 -25.23
N GLY A 173 -11.80 -6.52 -25.98
CA GLY A 173 -13.00 -7.20 -25.46
C GLY A 173 -14.28 -6.75 -26.18
N PHE A 174 -15.31 -7.59 -26.11
CA PHE A 174 -16.64 -7.26 -26.63
C PHE A 174 -17.13 -5.94 -26.02
N GLY A 175 -17.40 -4.93 -26.84
CA GLY A 175 -17.92 -3.65 -26.37
C GLY A 175 -16.99 -2.84 -25.46
N ALA A 176 -15.69 -3.20 -25.35
CA ALA A 176 -14.72 -2.37 -24.62
C ALA A 176 -14.66 -0.97 -25.28
N ASN A 177 -14.82 0.11 -24.53
CA ASN A 177 -15.06 1.44 -25.10
C ASN A 177 -14.66 2.57 -24.15
N THR A 178 -14.91 3.80 -24.57
CA THR A 178 -14.87 4.98 -23.71
C THR A 178 -16.26 5.31 -23.14
N GLY A 179 -16.31 5.98 -21.99
CA GLY A 179 -17.58 6.32 -21.34
C GLY A 179 -18.22 7.60 -21.90
N GLY A 180 -19.52 7.53 -22.20
CA GLY A 180 -20.30 8.60 -22.84
C GLY A 180 -19.95 8.74 -24.32
N GLY A 181 -20.95 8.77 -25.21
CA GLY A 181 -20.80 8.76 -26.67
C GLY A 181 -20.05 9.96 -27.31
N ASN A 182 -19.27 10.69 -26.51
CA ASN A 182 -18.32 11.74 -26.86
C ASN A 182 -17.25 11.83 -25.76
N ALA A 183 -16.54 10.74 -25.45
CA ALA A 183 -15.32 10.87 -24.67
C ALA A 183 -14.34 11.68 -25.52
N GLY A 184 -14.10 12.93 -25.13
CA GLY A 184 -13.09 13.78 -25.75
C GLY A 184 -11.76 13.02 -25.83
N ALA A 185 -10.96 13.34 -26.85
CA ALA A 185 -9.72 12.66 -27.25
C ALA A 185 -8.92 12.09 -26.06
N LEU A 186 -9.27 10.88 -25.61
CA LEU A 186 -8.53 10.19 -24.57
C LEU A 186 -7.20 9.79 -25.16
N THR A 187 -6.16 9.82 -24.34
CA THR A 187 -4.82 9.42 -24.74
C THR A 187 -4.25 8.46 -23.72
N ASN A 188 -3.54 7.44 -24.18
CA ASN A 188 -3.00 6.38 -23.31
C ASN A 188 -4.09 5.72 -22.45
N ALA A 189 -5.32 5.64 -22.95
CA ALA A 189 -6.43 5.00 -22.27
C ALA A 189 -6.51 3.53 -22.68
N ILE A 190 -6.60 2.65 -21.69
CA ILE A 190 -6.63 1.21 -21.88
C ILE A 190 -7.88 0.65 -21.23
N ALA A 191 -8.72 -0.03 -22.00
CA ALA A 191 -9.89 -0.77 -21.51
C ALA A 191 -9.78 -2.23 -21.96
N ILE A 192 -9.65 -3.16 -21.01
CA ILE A 192 -9.52 -4.59 -21.29
C ILE A 192 -10.60 -5.38 -20.56
N GLY A 193 -11.28 -6.27 -21.29
CA GLY A 193 -12.39 -7.08 -20.82
C GLY A 193 -13.71 -6.70 -21.49
N ALA A 194 -14.67 -7.63 -21.45
CA ALA A 194 -16.00 -7.37 -21.99
C ALA A 194 -16.63 -6.16 -21.31
N ASN A 195 -17.14 -5.23 -22.12
CA ASN A 195 -17.76 -3.97 -21.72
C ASN A 195 -16.89 -3.14 -20.77
N ALA A 196 -15.56 -3.25 -20.84
CA ALA A 196 -14.67 -2.38 -20.10
C ALA A 196 -14.83 -0.94 -20.59
N ILE A 197 -15.05 0.01 -19.69
CA ILE A 197 -15.27 1.43 -20.03
C ILE A 197 -14.20 2.27 -19.34
N VAL A 198 -13.37 2.96 -20.13
CA VAL A 198 -12.39 3.93 -19.64
C VAL A 198 -12.87 5.37 -19.86
N THR A 199 -12.73 6.22 -18.86
CA THR A 199 -13.24 7.61 -18.87
C THR A 199 -12.15 8.66 -18.64
N ALA A 200 -10.88 8.25 -18.58
CA ALA A 200 -9.75 9.13 -18.33
C ALA A 200 -8.54 8.73 -19.16
N SER A 201 -7.74 9.72 -19.55
CA SER A 201 -6.41 9.49 -20.16
C SER A 201 -5.44 8.91 -19.14
N ASN A 202 -4.41 8.22 -19.61
CA ASN A 202 -3.38 7.58 -18.78
C ASN A 202 -3.95 6.60 -17.74
N ALA A 203 -5.02 5.89 -18.10
CA ALA A 203 -5.72 4.99 -17.21
C ALA A 203 -5.87 3.60 -17.83
N LEU A 204 -5.72 2.58 -17.01
CA LEU A 204 -6.07 1.19 -17.33
C LEU A 204 -7.33 0.80 -16.55
N VAL A 205 -8.38 0.41 -17.27
CA VAL A 205 -9.60 -0.15 -16.71
C VAL A 205 -9.74 -1.60 -17.14
N LEU A 206 -9.93 -2.47 -16.15
CA LEU A 206 -10.26 -3.88 -16.37
C LEU A 206 -11.75 -4.08 -16.13
N GLY A 207 -12.49 -4.48 -17.17
CA GLY A 207 -13.95 -4.61 -17.16
C GLY A 207 -14.47 -5.89 -16.52
N SER A 208 -15.80 -5.99 -16.42
CA SER A 208 -16.52 -7.20 -15.99
C SER A 208 -16.08 -7.77 -14.63
N GLY A 209 -15.64 -6.91 -13.70
CA GLY A 209 -15.27 -7.32 -12.36
C GLY A 209 -14.06 -8.26 -12.30
N VAL A 210 -13.12 -8.16 -13.24
CA VAL A 210 -11.91 -8.99 -13.28
C VAL A 210 -11.16 -8.97 -11.94
N ASN A 211 -10.52 -10.10 -11.61
CA ASN A 211 -9.53 -10.22 -10.55
C ASN A 211 -8.14 -10.35 -11.19
N VAL A 212 -7.16 -9.61 -10.69
CA VAL A 212 -5.76 -9.63 -11.18
C VAL A 212 -4.92 -10.47 -10.25
N GLY A 213 -4.39 -11.58 -10.76
CA GLY A 213 -3.45 -12.45 -10.06
C GLY A 213 -2.03 -12.21 -10.52
N ILE A 214 -1.11 -11.92 -9.60
CA ILE A 214 0.34 -11.89 -9.83
C ILE A 214 0.94 -13.04 -9.01
N GLY A 215 1.47 -14.05 -9.68
CA GLY A 215 1.94 -15.28 -9.01
C GLY A 215 0.82 -16.26 -8.62
N THR A 216 -0.43 -16.00 -9.00
CA THR A 216 -1.57 -16.91 -8.84
C THR A 216 -2.44 -16.93 -10.10
N SER A 217 -2.91 -18.11 -10.51
CA SER A 217 -3.81 -18.29 -11.65
C SER A 217 -5.30 -18.22 -11.28
N ALA A 218 -5.62 -18.24 -9.99
CA ALA A 218 -6.99 -18.21 -9.47
C ALA A 218 -7.12 -17.18 -8.32
N PRO A 219 -6.98 -15.87 -8.61
CA PRO A 219 -7.10 -14.82 -7.61
C PRO A 219 -8.53 -14.75 -7.04
N ASN A 220 -8.63 -14.78 -5.72
CA ASN A 220 -9.89 -14.63 -4.96
C ASN A 220 -10.20 -13.16 -4.65
N ASN A 221 -9.21 -12.28 -4.77
CA ASN A 221 -9.34 -10.83 -4.55
C ASN A 221 -9.15 -10.04 -5.86
N LYS A 222 -9.56 -8.77 -5.87
CA LYS A 222 -9.45 -7.90 -7.05
C LYS A 222 -8.02 -7.71 -7.53
N LEU A 223 -7.08 -7.61 -6.60
CA LEU A 223 -5.65 -7.69 -6.85
C LEU A 223 -5.07 -8.64 -5.81
N GLU A 224 -4.50 -9.75 -6.27
CA GLU A 224 -3.88 -10.77 -5.44
C GLU A 224 -2.46 -11.01 -5.90
N ILE A 225 -1.50 -10.65 -5.05
CA ILE A 225 -0.08 -10.83 -5.29
C ILE A 225 0.39 -11.94 -4.37
N VAL A 226 0.83 -13.06 -4.95
CA VAL A 226 1.36 -14.20 -4.22
C VAL A 226 2.86 -14.26 -4.44
N SER A 227 3.62 -13.99 -3.39
CA SER A 227 5.07 -14.18 -3.40
C SER A 227 5.43 -15.64 -3.10
N ALA A 228 6.50 -16.13 -3.72
CA ALA A 228 7.03 -17.48 -3.46
C ALA A 228 7.64 -17.62 -2.05
N ALA A 229 8.10 -16.52 -1.45
CA ALA A 229 8.71 -16.51 -0.11
C ALA A 229 7.68 -16.12 0.96
N SER A 230 7.62 -16.90 2.05
CA SER A 230 6.78 -16.58 3.21
C SER A 230 7.12 -15.21 3.79
N ASN A 231 6.12 -14.50 4.32
CA ASN A 231 6.24 -13.16 4.94
C ASN A 231 6.73 -12.05 4.00
N THR A 232 6.63 -12.24 2.69
CA THR A 232 6.90 -11.18 1.70
C THR A 232 5.61 -10.85 0.94
N SER A 233 5.33 -9.57 0.73
CA SER A 233 4.10 -9.15 0.01
C SER A 233 4.19 -9.36 -1.51
N GLY A 234 5.40 -9.39 -2.06
CA GLY A 234 5.63 -9.31 -3.51
C GLY A 234 5.33 -7.92 -4.10
N LEU A 235 4.94 -6.93 -3.28
CA LEU A 235 4.71 -5.56 -3.67
C LEU A 235 5.81 -4.65 -3.11
N ARG A 236 6.51 -3.94 -3.98
CA ARG A 236 7.62 -3.06 -3.61
C ARG A 236 7.35 -1.62 -4.05
N LEU A 237 7.56 -0.67 -3.15
CA LEU A 237 7.47 0.77 -3.38
C LEU A 237 8.86 1.40 -3.25
N ALA A 238 9.69 1.30 -4.28
CA ALA A 238 11.14 1.56 -4.21
C ALA A 238 11.58 2.93 -3.63
N ASN A 239 10.73 3.95 -3.75
CA ASN A 239 11.00 5.31 -3.23
C ASN A 239 10.36 5.59 -1.86
N LEU A 240 9.59 4.65 -1.33
CA LEU A 240 9.12 4.65 0.06
C LEU A 240 9.98 3.64 0.82
N LYS A 241 10.69 4.10 1.84
CA LYS A 241 11.59 3.24 2.64
C LYS A 241 11.22 3.33 4.11
N SER A 242 11.82 2.49 4.94
CA SER A 242 11.62 2.53 6.40
C SER A 242 11.96 3.89 7.05
N SER A 243 12.73 4.75 6.37
CA SER A 243 13.02 6.12 6.80
C SER A 243 11.98 7.17 6.35
N SER A 244 10.98 6.78 5.54
CA SER A 244 9.90 7.68 5.11
C SER A 244 9.01 8.03 6.30
N PRO A 245 8.63 9.32 6.48
CA PRO A 245 7.86 9.76 7.64
C PRO A 245 6.46 9.13 7.67
N VAL A 246 6.05 8.65 8.84
CA VAL A 246 4.70 8.09 9.08
C VAL A 246 3.81 9.17 9.67
N THR A 247 2.68 9.46 9.02
CA THR A 247 1.76 10.55 9.42
C THR A 247 0.64 10.11 10.37
N VAL A 248 0.43 8.79 10.56
CA VAL A 248 -0.72 8.28 11.33
C VAL A 248 -0.33 7.07 12.19
N ALA A 249 -0.70 7.10 13.49
CA ALA A 249 -0.51 5.99 14.42
C ALA A 249 -1.80 5.16 14.54
N THR A 250 -1.78 3.92 14.05
CA THR A 250 -2.89 2.96 14.19
C THR A 250 -2.35 1.57 14.59
N ALA A 251 -3.20 0.71 15.15
CA ALA A 251 -2.80 -0.59 15.71
C ALA A 251 -2.26 -1.59 14.66
N LYS A 252 -2.75 -1.51 13.41
CA LYS A 252 -2.25 -2.27 12.26
C LYS A 252 -2.16 -1.33 11.07
N TYR A 253 -1.02 -1.34 10.40
CA TYR A 253 -0.78 -0.51 9.24
C TYR A 253 0.10 -1.24 8.24
N LEU A 254 -0.05 -0.92 6.96
CA LEU A 254 0.93 -1.33 5.96
C LEU A 254 2.12 -0.38 6.06
N THR A 255 3.32 -0.91 6.17
CA THR A 255 4.58 -0.17 6.16
C THR A 255 5.50 -0.74 5.10
N VAL A 256 6.67 -0.15 4.93
CA VAL A 256 7.73 -0.69 4.08
C VAL A 256 8.96 -1.04 4.92
N ASP A 257 9.72 -2.05 4.49
CA ASP A 257 11.01 -2.39 5.08
C ASP A 257 12.17 -1.50 4.53
N ALA A 258 13.42 -1.84 4.85
CA ALA A 258 14.59 -1.11 4.34
C ALA A 258 14.77 -1.23 2.82
N ASN A 259 14.18 -2.25 2.18
CA ASN A 259 14.22 -2.49 0.75
C ASN A 259 13.05 -1.81 0.00
N GLY A 260 12.02 -1.38 0.72
CA GLY A 260 10.79 -0.80 0.17
C GLY A 260 9.68 -1.83 -0.04
N ASP A 261 9.81 -3.04 0.47
CA ASP A 261 8.77 -4.07 0.37
C ASP A 261 7.64 -3.74 1.32
N VAL A 262 6.39 -3.76 0.83
CA VAL A 262 5.21 -3.51 1.68
C VAL A 262 5.06 -4.68 2.63
N VAL A 263 5.00 -4.42 3.92
CA VAL A 263 4.86 -5.42 4.99
C VAL A 263 3.77 -4.97 5.95
N LEU A 264 3.11 -5.93 6.60
CA LEU A 264 2.15 -5.62 7.66
C LEU A 264 2.89 -5.25 8.94
N GLY A 265 2.77 -4.00 9.36
CA GLY A 265 3.21 -3.53 10.67
C GLY A 265 2.10 -3.67 11.71
N SER A 266 2.48 -4.03 12.94
CA SER A 266 1.62 -3.97 14.12
C SER A 266 2.24 -3.02 15.13
N ALA A 267 1.45 -2.06 15.63
CA ALA A 267 1.82 -1.26 16.79
C ALA A 267 1.44 -1.94 18.12
N SER A 268 0.95 -3.19 18.09
CA SER A 268 0.61 -3.95 19.29
C SER A 268 1.63 -5.04 19.55
N GLY A 269 2.63 -4.68 20.37
CA GLY A 269 3.75 -5.51 20.76
C GLY A 269 4.76 -4.73 21.58
N SER A 270 4.37 -4.31 22.79
CA SER A 270 5.28 -4.03 23.90
C SER A 270 6.14 -5.26 24.21
N GLY A 271 7.16 -5.52 23.39
CA GLY A 271 8.38 -6.26 23.76
C GLY A 271 9.56 -5.31 24.00
N ARG A 272 9.41 -4.05 23.60
CA ARG A 272 10.13 -2.86 24.08
C ARG A 272 9.20 -1.64 24.01
N THR A 273 8.27 -1.56 24.93
CA THR A 273 8.07 -0.27 25.62
C THR A 273 9.06 -0.38 26.80
N ALA A 274 10.12 0.42 26.92
CA ALA A 274 9.97 1.77 27.45
C ALA A 274 8.49 2.01 27.77
N VAL A 275 8.02 1.40 28.88
CA VAL A 275 6.87 1.94 29.61
C VAL A 275 7.05 3.43 29.51
N GLU A 276 6.04 4.14 29.02
CA GLU A 276 6.00 5.60 29.08
C GLU A 276 6.89 6.10 30.22
N GLU A 277 8.07 6.64 29.89
CA GLU A 277 8.89 7.40 30.83
C GLU A 277 8.19 8.74 31.14
N VAL A 278 6.85 8.75 31.18
CA VAL A 278 6.08 9.82 31.79
C VAL A 278 6.32 9.81 33.31
N ASN A 279 6.67 8.65 33.87
CA ASN A 279 6.80 8.50 35.31
C ASN A 279 8.23 8.55 35.81
N TRP A 280 9.21 8.20 34.95
CA TRP A 280 10.63 8.21 35.28
C TRP A 280 11.35 9.13 34.30
N THR A 281 11.80 10.29 34.76
CA THR A 281 12.54 11.26 33.96
C THR A 281 14.01 11.24 34.34
N VAL A 282 14.90 11.27 33.35
CA VAL A 282 16.33 11.52 33.59
C VAL A 282 16.57 13.02 33.74
N GLU A 283 17.07 13.45 34.90
CA GLU A 283 17.44 14.85 35.19
C GLU A 283 18.95 14.92 35.49
N GLY A 284 19.75 15.22 34.47
CA GLY A 284 21.21 15.07 34.53
C GLY A 284 21.61 13.59 34.60
N ASP A 285 22.40 13.22 35.61
CA ASP A 285 22.83 11.83 35.86
C ASP A 285 21.86 11.05 36.79
N HIS A 286 20.65 11.56 37.04
CA HIS A 286 19.70 10.99 38.00
C HIS A 286 18.44 10.45 37.33
N LEU A 287 17.99 9.27 37.78
CA LEU A 287 16.68 8.71 37.45
C LEU A 287 15.64 9.15 38.50
N LYS A 288 14.57 9.86 38.07
CA LYS A 288 13.60 10.50 38.98
C LYS A 288 12.17 10.04 38.71
N ASN A 289 11.45 9.58 39.75
CA ASN A 289 10.01 9.32 39.66
C ASN A 289 9.20 10.59 39.96
N THR A 290 8.44 11.11 39.00
CA THR A 290 7.67 12.37 39.13
C THR A 290 6.20 12.18 39.52
N ASN A 291 5.73 10.94 39.67
CA ASN A 291 4.35 10.63 40.01
C ASN A 291 4.08 10.55 41.52
N ALA A 292 2.80 10.58 41.89
CA ALA A 292 2.33 10.32 43.26
C ALA A 292 2.45 8.84 43.68
N GLY A 293 2.70 7.92 42.72
CA GLY A 293 2.87 6.48 42.96
C GLY A 293 4.22 6.12 43.59
N GLY A 294 4.31 4.91 44.12
CA GLY A 294 5.54 4.36 44.70
C GLY A 294 6.30 3.39 43.79
N VAL A 295 7.51 3.02 44.21
CA VAL A 295 8.40 2.04 43.58
C VAL A 295 8.24 0.71 44.29
N VAL A 296 7.97 -0.36 43.55
CA VAL A 296 7.86 -1.73 44.11
C VAL A 296 8.93 -2.60 43.48
N ILE A 297 9.75 -3.25 44.30
CA ILE A 297 10.78 -4.21 43.88
C ILE A 297 10.42 -5.56 44.50
N GLY A 298 9.95 -6.51 43.70
CA GLY A 298 9.55 -7.83 44.21
C GLY A 298 8.34 -8.44 43.49
N PRO A 299 8.25 -9.77 43.38
CA PRO A 299 7.08 -10.42 42.80
C PRO A 299 5.87 -10.36 43.76
N GLY A 300 4.66 -10.24 43.20
CA GLY A 300 3.41 -10.41 43.96
C GLY A 300 2.88 -9.16 44.67
N VAL A 301 3.55 -8.01 44.57
CA VAL A 301 3.08 -6.73 45.14
C VAL A 301 2.83 -5.73 44.01
N GLN A 302 1.61 -5.17 43.97
CA GLN A 302 1.19 -4.26 42.90
C GLN A 302 1.27 -2.78 43.29
N ASN A 303 1.24 -2.46 44.59
CA ASN A 303 1.25 -1.09 45.09
C ASN A 303 2.08 -0.98 46.37
N THR A 304 2.64 0.20 46.64
CA THR A 304 3.23 0.48 47.93
C THR A 304 2.15 0.60 49.02
N PRO A 305 2.45 0.22 50.28
CA PRO A 305 1.57 0.51 51.40
C PRO A 305 1.32 2.02 51.56
N ALA A 306 0.17 2.40 52.13
CA ALA A 306 -0.18 3.81 52.35
C ALA A 306 0.92 4.53 53.16
N GLY A 307 1.37 5.68 52.66
CA GLY A 307 2.44 6.46 53.28
C GLY A 307 3.87 6.12 52.80
N TYR A 308 4.05 5.09 51.97
CA TYR A 308 5.37 4.68 51.46
C TYR A 308 5.48 4.91 49.95
N ARG A 309 6.65 5.39 49.51
CA ARG A 309 6.99 5.57 48.09
C ARG A 309 8.00 4.56 47.56
N LEU A 310 8.57 3.70 48.41
CA LEU A 310 9.45 2.61 48.02
C LEU A 310 9.11 1.38 48.87
N TYR A 311 8.89 0.23 48.23
CA TYR A 311 8.69 -1.06 48.86
C TYR A 311 9.58 -2.10 48.17
N VAL A 312 10.25 -2.93 48.96
CA VAL A 312 11.16 -3.99 48.48
C VAL A 312 10.80 -5.29 49.17
N SER A 313 10.35 -6.31 48.42
CA SER A 313 10.22 -7.67 48.94
C SER A 313 11.60 -8.24 49.23
N ASP A 314 11.69 -9.14 50.22
CA ASP A 314 12.93 -9.85 50.56
C ASP A 314 14.07 -8.98 51.14
N GLY A 315 13.78 -7.70 51.40
CA GLY A 315 14.66 -6.79 52.14
C GLY A 315 15.68 -6.07 51.29
N ILE A 316 16.55 -5.30 51.95
CA ILE A 316 17.60 -4.50 51.32
C ILE A 316 18.93 -4.85 51.97
N LEU A 317 19.87 -5.37 51.17
CA LEU A 317 21.27 -5.49 51.58
C LEU A 317 22.03 -4.25 51.08
N THR A 318 22.58 -3.46 52.01
CA THR A 318 23.33 -2.24 51.68
C THR A 318 24.54 -2.10 52.60
N GLU A 319 25.63 -1.52 52.07
CA GLU A 319 26.81 -1.19 52.87
C GLU A 319 26.56 -0.04 53.84
N LYS A 320 25.69 0.92 53.47
CA LYS A 320 25.41 2.12 54.27
C LYS A 320 23.95 2.56 54.09
N VAL A 321 23.32 2.93 55.20
CA VAL A 321 22.02 3.60 55.23
C VAL A 321 22.12 4.84 56.11
N LYS A 322 21.64 5.99 55.62
CA LYS A 322 21.51 7.24 56.39
C LYS A 322 20.04 7.60 56.46
N VAL A 323 19.50 7.69 57.67
CA VAL A 323 18.12 8.10 57.92
C VAL A 323 18.15 9.49 58.54
N ALA A 324 17.56 10.47 57.87
CA ALA A 324 17.39 11.83 58.39
C ALA A 324 16.02 11.95 59.05
N VAL A 325 15.97 12.56 60.24
CA VAL A 325 14.71 12.93 60.89
C VAL A 325 14.24 14.30 60.40
N LYS A 326 12.92 14.52 60.41
CA LYS A 326 12.29 15.71 59.78
C LYS A 326 12.60 17.01 60.53
N SER A 327 12.77 16.94 61.84
CA SER A 327 13.12 18.09 62.68
C SER A 327 13.91 17.62 63.91
N THR A 328 14.55 18.57 64.60
CA THR A 328 15.22 18.34 65.89
C THR A 328 14.25 17.87 66.98
N ASP A 329 12.96 18.17 66.84
CA ASP A 329 11.89 17.70 67.73
C ASP A 329 11.68 16.18 67.69
N ASP A 330 12.05 15.54 66.58
CA ASP A 330 12.01 14.09 66.40
C ASP A 330 13.34 13.43 66.82
N TRP A 331 14.32 14.23 67.26
CA TRP A 331 15.60 13.78 67.80
C TRP A 331 15.63 13.90 69.33
N SER A 332 16.44 13.07 69.99
CA SER A 332 16.26 12.69 71.40
C SER A 332 16.71 13.70 72.47
N ASP A 333 17.20 14.89 72.14
CA ASP A 333 17.92 15.74 73.11
C ASP A 333 17.04 16.38 74.23
N ARG A 334 15.76 15.99 74.31
CA ARG A 334 14.77 16.52 75.26
C ARG A 334 14.94 16.03 76.70
N VAL A 335 15.64 14.92 76.93
CA VAL A 335 15.78 14.31 78.28
C VAL A 335 16.59 15.21 79.23
N PHE A 336 17.44 16.08 78.67
CA PHE A 336 18.28 17.00 79.43
C PHE A 336 17.67 18.38 79.63
N GLU A 337 16.47 18.65 79.11
CA GLU A 337 15.79 19.92 79.35
C GLU A 337 15.28 20.01 80.79
N ASP A 338 15.34 21.20 81.39
CA ASP A 338 14.85 21.46 82.76
C ASP A 338 13.34 21.13 82.93
N SER A 339 12.60 21.09 81.82
CA SER A 339 11.17 20.76 81.78
C SER A 339 10.87 19.25 81.79
N TYR A 340 11.88 18.39 81.59
CA TYR A 340 11.70 16.95 81.42
C TYR A 340 11.40 16.24 82.74
N ARG A 341 10.25 15.56 82.79
CA ARG A 341 9.82 14.82 83.98
C ARG A 341 10.25 13.35 83.91
N LEU A 342 11.45 13.06 84.41
CA LEU A 342 11.94 11.69 84.54
C LEU A 342 11.02 10.88 85.48
N ARG A 343 10.51 9.75 85.00
CA ARG A 343 9.71 8.82 85.81
C ARG A 343 10.52 8.27 86.98
N THR A 344 9.88 7.73 88.01
CA THR A 344 10.61 6.99 89.06
C THR A 344 10.81 5.55 88.64
N LEU A 345 11.87 4.89 89.12
CA LEU A 345 12.12 3.48 88.81
C LEU A 345 10.93 2.58 89.19
N GLY A 346 10.25 2.85 90.32
CA GLY A 346 9.04 2.12 90.70
C GLY A 346 7.80 2.39 89.81
N GLN A 347 7.77 3.50 89.06
CA GLN A 347 6.76 3.72 88.01
C GLN A 347 7.11 2.96 86.73
N VAL A 348 8.40 2.94 86.36
CA VAL A 348 8.91 2.20 85.20
C VAL A 348 8.73 0.69 85.40
N GLU A 349 9.07 0.15 86.57
CA GLU A 349 8.89 -1.25 86.93
C GLU A 349 7.42 -1.69 86.81
N ARG A 350 6.48 -0.89 87.35
CA ARG A 350 5.04 -1.15 87.22
C ARG A 350 4.60 -1.18 85.75
N PHE A 351 5.16 -0.29 84.92
CA PHE A 351 4.86 -0.26 83.49
C PHE A 351 5.39 -1.52 82.78
N ILE A 352 6.62 -1.94 83.05
CA ILE A 352 7.24 -3.12 82.42
C ILE A 352 6.49 -4.40 82.84
N SER A 353 6.18 -4.55 84.13
CA SER A 353 5.45 -5.72 84.64
C SER A 353 4.10 -5.91 83.94
N LYS A 354 3.41 -4.80 83.64
CA LYS A 354 2.11 -4.77 82.95
C LYS A 354 2.21 -4.92 81.43
N ASN A 355 3.10 -4.17 80.77
CA ASN A 355 3.10 -4.04 79.30
C ASN A 355 4.21 -4.86 78.61
N LYS A 356 5.15 -5.45 79.36
CA LYS A 356 6.28 -6.27 78.86
C LYS A 356 7.22 -5.55 77.88
N HIS A 357 7.20 -4.22 77.83
CA HIS A 357 8.15 -3.39 77.10
C HIS A 357 8.45 -2.11 77.90
N LEU A 358 9.51 -1.39 77.51
CA LEU A 358 9.86 -0.11 78.13
C LEU A 358 8.84 0.99 77.76
N PRO A 359 8.59 1.97 78.64
CA PRO A 359 7.76 3.13 78.30
C PRO A 359 8.27 3.82 77.03
N GLY A 360 7.39 4.08 76.06
CA GLY A 360 7.74 4.78 74.81
C GLY A 360 8.34 3.89 73.71
N ILE A 361 8.86 2.71 74.05
CA ILE A 361 9.31 1.70 73.05
C ILE A 361 8.08 0.89 72.59
N PRO A 362 7.88 0.69 71.28
CA PRO A 362 6.76 -0.09 70.77
C PRO A 362 6.82 -1.55 71.25
N SER A 363 5.67 -2.19 71.39
CA SER A 363 5.59 -3.61 71.71
C SER A 363 5.94 -4.49 70.50
N ALA A 364 6.32 -5.75 70.72
CA ALA A 364 6.62 -6.68 69.62
C ALA A 364 5.45 -6.85 68.64
N GLN A 365 4.21 -6.85 69.14
CA GLN A 365 3.02 -6.93 68.29
C GLN A 365 2.86 -5.67 67.43
N GLU A 366 3.10 -4.49 68.01
CA GLU A 366 3.04 -3.22 67.28
C GLU A 366 4.09 -3.15 66.16
N VAL A 367 5.29 -3.70 66.40
CA VAL A 367 6.37 -3.78 65.40
C VAL A 367 6.00 -4.70 64.23
N VAL A 368 5.31 -5.82 64.49
CA VAL A 368 4.86 -6.74 63.43
C VAL A 368 3.77 -6.10 62.58
N GLU A 369 2.83 -5.39 63.20
CA GLU A 369 1.69 -4.79 62.50
C GLU A 369 2.05 -3.52 61.73
N LYS A 370 2.91 -2.66 62.29
CA LYS A 370 3.18 -1.31 61.75
C LYS A 370 4.60 -1.11 61.24
N GLY A 371 5.51 -2.06 61.48
CA GLY A 371 6.94 -1.87 61.25
C GLY A 371 7.59 -0.94 62.28
N VAL A 372 8.90 -0.69 62.11
CA VAL A 372 9.68 0.24 62.94
C VAL A 372 10.38 1.24 62.04
N ASP A 373 10.18 2.52 62.32
CA ASP A 373 11.05 3.57 61.78
C ASP A 373 12.41 3.50 62.48
N VAL A 374 13.45 3.17 61.73
CA VAL A 374 14.81 2.98 62.25
C VAL A 374 15.33 4.26 62.91
N GLY A 375 15.02 5.44 62.35
CA GLY A 375 15.43 6.73 62.92
C GLY A 375 14.73 7.02 64.25
N GLN A 376 13.41 6.87 64.31
CA GLN A 376 12.66 7.07 65.55
C GLN A 376 13.04 6.05 66.62
N MET A 377 13.29 4.79 66.23
CA MET A 377 13.73 3.77 67.17
C MET A 377 15.11 4.10 67.73
N GLN A 378 16.04 4.55 66.88
CA GLN A 378 17.37 4.98 67.33
C GLN A 378 17.28 6.19 68.27
N ALA A 379 16.40 7.16 67.98
CA ALA A 379 16.15 8.30 68.86
C ALA A 379 15.54 7.87 70.19
N LYS A 380 14.52 7.00 70.20
CA LYS A 380 13.94 6.46 71.44
C LYS A 380 14.95 5.64 72.23
N LEU A 381 15.80 4.87 71.57
CA LEU A 381 16.88 4.14 72.23
C LEU A 381 17.87 5.10 72.89
N LEU A 382 18.23 6.19 72.20
CA LEU A 382 19.05 7.26 72.77
C LEU A 382 18.36 7.89 73.99
N GLU A 383 17.07 8.18 73.92
CA GLU A 383 16.27 8.72 75.04
C GLU A 383 16.37 7.80 76.25
N LYS A 384 16.29 6.48 76.05
CA LYS A 384 16.41 5.50 77.13
C LYS A 384 17.82 5.37 77.67
N VAL A 385 18.83 5.55 76.83
CA VAL A 385 20.22 5.67 77.29
C VAL A 385 20.41 6.94 78.14
N GLU A 386 19.79 8.06 77.78
CA GLU A 386 19.85 9.31 78.54
C GLU A 386 19.09 9.22 79.87
N GLU A 387 17.86 8.67 79.87
CA GLU A 387 17.10 8.39 81.09
C GLU A 387 17.90 7.45 82.03
N LEU A 388 18.50 6.39 81.48
CA LEU A 388 19.36 5.48 82.24
C LEU A 388 20.59 6.20 82.81
N THR A 389 21.17 7.14 82.05
CA THR A 389 22.27 7.99 82.51
C THR A 389 21.83 8.86 83.69
N LEU A 390 20.65 9.48 83.64
CA LEU A 390 20.10 10.25 84.76
C LEU A 390 19.80 9.39 85.99
N TYR A 391 19.26 8.18 85.81
CA TYR A 391 19.08 7.23 86.92
C TYR A 391 20.42 6.84 87.54
N THR A 392 21.44 6.60 86.73
CA THR A 392 22.79 6.24 87.19
C THR A 392 23.44 7.39 87.95
N ILE A 393 23.32 8.63 87.47
CA ILE A 393 23.80 9.83 88.18
C ILE A 393 23.07 9.98 89.52
N ARG A 394 21.75 9.80 89.55
CA ARG A 394 20.96 9.85 90.79
C ARG A 394 21.38 8.76 91.77
N GLN A 395 21.58 7.54 91.27
CA GLN A 395 22.05 6.41 92.05
C GLN A 395 23.46 6.67 92.61
N GLN A 396 24.37 7.25 91.82
CA GLN A 396 25.71 7.62 92.29
C GLN A 396 25.66 8.71 93.37
N LYS A 397 24.79 9.73 93.21
CA LYS A 397 24.57 10.76 94.25
C LYS A 397 24.03 10.16 95.53
N GLU A 398 23.09 9.22 95.44
CA GLU A 398 22.56 8.50 96.61
C GLU A 398 23.65 7.64 97.26
N ILE A 399 24.48 6.94 96.48
CA ILE A 399 25.62 6.18 97.00
C ILE A 399 26.60 7.09 97.74
N GLU A 400 26.93 8.27 97.20
CA GLU A 400 27.81 9.22 97.89
C GLU A 400 27.16 9.84 99.13
N HIS A 401 25.86 10.12 99.09
CA HIS A 401 25.09 10.55 100.26
C HIS A 401 25.08 9.48 101.35
N LEU A 402 24.79 8.22 101.01
CA LEU A 402 24.85 7.08 101.92
C LEU A 402 26.27 6.87 102.47
N LYS A 403 27.31 6.98 101.64
CA LYS A 403 28.71 6.94 102.10
C LYS A 403 29.01 8.08 103.08
N GLN A 404 28.53 9.29 102.80
CA GLN A 404 28.70 10.43 103.71
C GLN A 404 27.96 10.20 105.03
N MET A 405 26.71 9.74 105.00
CA MET A 405 25.97 9.36 106.21
C MET A 405 26.70 8.28 107.00
N ILE A 406 27.28 7.27 106.33
CA ILE A 406 28.10 6.24 106.98
C ILE A 406 29.36 6.85 107.60
N ARG A 407 30.04 7.78 106.92
CA ARG A 407 31.19 8.52 107.47
C ARG A 407 30.78 9.33 108.70
N ASP A 408 29.65 10.03 108.67
CA ASP A 408 29.15 10.86 109.78
C ASP A 408 28.69 10.01 110.98
N ILE A 409 28.03 8.86 110.73
CA ILE A 409 27.65 7.87 111.76
C ILE A 409 28.92 7.27 112.41
N ASN A 410 29.92 6.90 111.60
CA ASN A 410 31.18 6.35 112.11
C ASN A 410 32.01 7.42 112.84
N GLY A 411 31.93 8.68 112.44
CA GLY A 411 32.52 9.82 113.15
C GLY A 411 31.90 10.01 114.53
N LYS A 412 30.56 9.96 114.63
CA LYS A 412 29.83 10.04 115.91
C LYS A 412 30.05 8.82 116.83
N ARG A 413 30.39 7.65 116.28
CA ARG A 413 30.77 6.45 117.03
C ARG A 413 32.21 6.47 117.55
N LYS A 414 33.11 7.29 116.97
CA LYS A 414 34.48 7.48 117.47
C LYS A 414 34.61 8.59 118.52
N SER A 415 33.59 9.44 118.67
CA SER A 415 33.53 10.52 119.66
C SER A 415 32.71 10.17 120.92
N ARG A 416 32.32 8.91 121.07
CA ARG A 416 31.80 8.29 122.30
C ARG A 416 32.74 7.17 122.66
#